data_AF-E1ZDU0-F1
#
_entry.id   AF-E1ZDU0-F1
#
_cell.length_a   1.000
_cell.length_b   1.000
_cell.length_c   1.000
_cell.angle_alpha   90.00
_cell.angle_beta   90.00
_cell.angle_gamma   90.00
#
_symmetry.space_group_name_H-M   'P 1'
#
loop_
_entity.id
_entity.type
_entity.pdbx_description
1 polymer ?
#
loop_
_entity_poly.entity_id
_entity_poly.type
_entity_poly.pdbx_seq_one_letter_code
_entity_poly.pdbx_strand_id
1 'polypeptide(L)'
;MTLTEAEVRAINLIEVLQEEADDDGRLVPEPPEEARTWSEQQIRAYFKSGGAAVPGPATDAAAAVADLAARFPPPDAATFARWLRILCFPNAGNAEDMYTSEGTGVRRAPSPLLDWCRANDAECLAVQPPGRNMRGKEPPFTSCEALAAALLPVLASRLLGAPYVVVAHSVGTWNAYEFLRLAQQQGLPMPAKVFLSGKLRWRC
;
A
#
# COMPACT_ATOMS: atom_id res chain seq x y z
N MET A 1 -5.01 22.85 -28.46
CA MET A 1 -5.15 21.57 -27.75
C MET A 1 -4.77 21.85 -26.30
N THR A 2 -5.69 21.69 -25.34
CA THR A 2 -5.46 22.01 -23.93
C THR A 2 -4.79 20.81 -23.25
N LEU A 3 -3.64 21.03 -22.62
CA LEU A 3 -2.97 20.01 -21.81
C LEU A 3 -3.85 19.65 -20.60
N THR A 4 -3.89 18.39 -20.24
CA THR A 4 -4.53 17.88 -19.03
C THR A 4 -3.70 18.22 -17.79
N GLU A 5 -4.33 18.23 -16.61
CA GLU A 5 -3.62 18.46 -15.34
C GLU A 5 -2.52 17.41 -15.09
N ALA A 6 -2.73 16.18 -15.56
CA ALA A 6 -1.75 15.10 -15.48
C ALA A 6 -0.53 15.37 -16.37
N GLU A 7 -0.74 15.82 -17.61
CA GLU A 7 0.35 16.17 -18.53
C GLU A 7 1.16 17.36 -18.01
N VAL A 8 0.50 18.38 -17.43
CA VAL A 8 1.21 19.52 -16.81
C VAL A 8 2.08 19.07 -15.65
N ARG A 9 1.60 18.16 -14.80
CA ARG A 9 2.40 17.59 -13.70
C ARG A 9 3.58 16.78 -14.21
N ALA A 10 3.40 16.00 -15.27
CA ALA A 10 4.48 15.22 -15.90
C ALA A 10 5.57 16.14 -16.46
N ILE A 11 5.19 17.22 -17.16
CA ILE A 11 6.12 18.23 -17.69
C ILE A 11 6.95 18.84 -16.56
N ASN A 12 6.29 19.36 -15.52
CA ASN A 12 6.98 20.00 -14.39
C ASN A 12 7.95 19.02 -13.69
N LEU A 13 7.56 17.75 -13.56
CA LEU A 13 8.41 16.73 -12.96
C LEU A 13 9.64 16.42 -13.83
N ILE A 14 9.48 16.35 -15.15
CA ILE A 14 10.58 16.13 -16.09
C ILE A 14 11.58 17.28 -16.01
N GLU A 15 11.10 18.53 -15.99
CA GLU A 15 11.94 19.73 -15.86
C GLU A 15 12.80 19.67 -14.59
N VAL A 16 12.18 19.40 -13.44
CA VAL A 16 12.89 19.29 -12.15
C VAL A 16 13.95 18.18 -12.17
N LEU A 17 13.60 17.00 -12.69
CA LEU A 17 14.52 15.86 -12.71
C LEU A 17 15.67 16.03 -13.71
N GLN A 18 15.46 16.82 -14.77
CA GLN A 18 16.50 17.19 -15.72
C GLN A 18 17.49 18.15 -15.08
N GLU A 19 17.00 19.18 -14.38
CA GLU A 19 17.84 20.12 -13.63
C GLU A 19 18.66 19.39 -12.55
N GLU A 20 18.04 18.50 -11.77
CA GLU A 20 18.75 17.67 -10.79
C GLU A 20 19.82 16.76 -11.43
N ALA A 21 19.56 16.23 -12.62
CA ALA A 21 20.53 15.40 -13.33
C ALA A 21 21.72 16.23 -13.83
N ASP A 22 21.46 17.43 -14.34
CA ASP A 22 22.49 18.35 -14.82
C ASP A 22 23.39 18.84 -13.67
N ASP A 23 22.78 19.19 -12.53
CA ASP A 23 23.49 19.59 -11.30
C ASP A 23 24.39 18.47 -10.76
N ASP A 24 23.94 17.22 -10.86
CA ASP A 24 24.71 16.03 -10.49
C ASP A 24 25.78 15.64 -11.53
N GLY A 25 25.85 16.34 -12.68
CA GLY A 25 26.72 15.99 -13.81
C GLY A 25 26.32 14.69 -14.51
N ARG A 26 25.08 14.23 -14.33
CA ARG A 26 24.52 13.03 -14.96
C ARG A 26 23.92 13.39 -16.32
N LEU A 27 24.53 12.90 -17.39
CA LEU A 27 24.00 13.06 -18.74
C LEU A 27 22.83 12.09 -18.99
N VAL A 28 21.61 12.56 -18.69
CA VAL A 28 20.37 11.85 -19.03
C VAL A 28 19.79 12.46 -20.31
N PRO A 29 19.55 11.69 -21.37
CA PRO A 29 18.91 12.19 -22.59
C PRO A 29 17.49 12.69 -22.30
N GLU A 30 17.07 13.76 -22.97
CA GLU A 30 15.72 14.32 -22.83
C GLU A 30 14.66 13.23 -23.08
N PRO A 31 13.67 13.07 -22.19
CA PRO A 31 12.59 12.11 -22.40
C PRO A 31 11.81 12.39 -23.70
N PRO A 32 11.33 11.36 -24.40
CA PRO A 32 10.56 11.54 -25.63
C PRO A 32 9.20 12.21 -25.35
N GLU A 33 8.54 12.75 -26.37
CA GLU A 33 7.33 13.57 -26.17
C GLU A 33 6.16 12.80 -25.51
N GLU A 34 6.06 11.50 -25.76
CA GLU A 34 5.12 10.60 -25.10
C GLU A 34 5.32 10.50 -23.57
N ALA A 35 6.47 10.95 -23.04
CA ALA A 35 6.75 10.98 -21.61
C ALA A 35 5.77 11.87 -20.82
N ARG A 36 5.10 12.80 -21.48
CA ARG A 36 4.02 13.61 -20.89
C ARG A 36 2.82 12.77 -20.45
N THR A 37 2.68 11.56 -20.98
CA THR A 37 1.64 10.60 -20.62
C THR A 37 2.10 9.54 -19.62
N TRP A 38 3.39 9.55 -19.24
CA TRP A 38 3.94 8.61 -18.28
C TRP A 38 3.45 8.92 -16.85
N SER A 39 3.41 7.89 -16.03
CA SER A 39 3.27 8.05 -14.58
C SER A 39 4.54 8.66 -13.97
N GLU A 40 4.41 9.33 -12.83
CA GLU A 40 5.56 9.86 -12.07
C GLU A 40 6.63 8.79 -11.78
N GLN A 41 6.21 7.55 -11.50
CA GLN A 41 7.13 6.45 -11.24
C GLN A 41 7.95 6.07 -12.48
N GLN A 42 7.35 6.09 -13.66
CA GLN A 42 8.03 5.85 -14.94
C GLN A 42 9.05 6.96 -15.25
N ILE A 43 8.68 8.22 -15.04
CA ILE A 43 9.57 9.37 -15.24
C ILE A 43 10.79 9.25 -14.29
N ARG A 44 10.57 9.04 -13.00
CA ARG A 44 11.67 8.86 -12.03
C ARG A 44 12.55 7.64 -12.36
N ALA A 45 11.97 6.55 -12.85
CA ALA A 45 12.72 5.37 -13.27
C ALA A 45 13.61 5.64 -14.48
N TYR A 46 13.13 6.41 -15.46
CA TYR A 46 13.91 6.82 -16.63
C TYR A 46 15.17 7.60 -16.23
N PHE A 47 15.01 8.65 -15.40
CA PHE A 47 16.13 9.45 -14.90
C PHE A 47 17.11 8.64 -14.04
N LYS A 48 16.60 7.72 -13.22
CA LYS A 48 17.44 6.80 -12.44
C LYS A 48 18.25 5.83 -13.32
N SER A 49 17.71 5.45 -14.48
CA SER A 49 18.37 4.54 -15.43
C SER A 49 19.40 5.22 -16.33
N GLY A 50 19.58 6.54 -16.22
CA GLY A 50 20.41 7.30 -17.16
C GLY A 50 19.81 7.41 -18.56
N GLY A 51 18.48 7.31 -18.67
CA GLY A 51 17.75 7.32 -19.95
C GLY A 51 17.90 6.06 -20.80
N ALA A 52 18.45 4.98 -20.25
CA ALA A 52 18.65 3.73 -20.96
C ALA A 52 17.36 2.94 -21.24
N ALA A 53 16.29 3.19 -20.45
CA ALA A 53 15.04 2.45 -20.57
C ALA A 53 13.87 3.42 -20.79
N VAL A 54 13.35 3.47 -22.03
CA VAL A 54 11.99 3.97 -22.26
C VAL A 54 11.07 3.06 -21.45
N PRO A 55 10.40 3.55 -20.40
CA PRO A 55 9.46 2.74 -19.66
C PRO A 55 8.38 2.31 -20.65
N GLY A 56 8.23 1.00 -20.87
CA GLY A 56 7.13 0.47 -21.67
C GLY A 56 5.78 0.95 -21.11
N PRO A 57 4.68 0.82 -21.88
CA PRO A 57 3.34 1.12 -21.38
C PRO A 57 3.21 0.43 -20.02
N ALA A 58 2.77 1.20 -19.01
CA ALA A 58 2.59 0.70 -17.66
C ALA A 58 1.98 -0.70 -17.77
N THR A 59 2.67 -1.73 -17.26
CA THR A 59 2.18 -3.10 -17.31
C THR A 59 0.72 -3.04 -16.93
N ASP A 60 -0.15 -3.38 -17.89
CA ASP A 60 -1.59 -3.15 -17.77
C ASP A 60 -1.99 -3.56 -16.37
N ALA A 61 -2.63 -2.68 -15.60
CA ALA A 61 -2.97 -3.02 -14.21
C ALA A 61 -3.70 -4.37 -14.16
N ALA A 62 -4.46 -4.71 -15.21
CA ALA A 62 -5.05 -6.03 -15.44
C ALA A 62 -4.04 -7.18 -15.64
N ALA A 63 -2.96 -6.99 -16.41
CA ALA A 63 -1.90 -7.98 -16.62
C ALA A 63 -1.03 -8.16 -15.36
N ALA A 64 -0.74 -7.07 -14.64
CA ALA A 64 -0.07 -7.12 -13.35
C ALA A 64 -0.95 -7.84 -12.31
N VAL A 65 -2.25 -7.55 -12.27
CA VAL A 65 -3.24 -8.25 -11.42
C VAL A 65 -3.36 -9.72 -11.80
N ALA A 66 -3.28 -10.09 -13.08
CA ALA A 66 -3.35 -11.49 -13.51
C ALA A 66 -2.12 -12.31 -13.08
N ASP A 67 -0.91 -11.75 -13.21
CA ASP A 67 0.34 -12.37 -12.74
C ASP A 67 0.37 -12.46 -11.20
N LEU A 68 -0.12 -11.44 -10.51
CA LEU A 68 -0.27 -11.46 -9.06
C LEU A 68 -1.34 -12.45 -8.59
N ALA A 69 -2.46 -12.56 -9.30
CA ALA A 69 -3.52 -13.52 -9.00
C ALA A 69 -3.07 -14.96 -9.28
N ALA A 70 -2.16 -15.17 -10.24
CA ALA A 70 -1.51 -16.46 -10.42
C ALA A 70 -0.59 -16.82 -9.24
N ARG A 71 0.11 -15.82 -8.66
CA ARG A 71 0.98 -16.01 -7.48
C ARG A 71 0.20 -16.10 -6.16
N PHE A 72 -0.93 -15.38 -6.07
CA PHE A 72 -1.79 -15.23 -4.89
C PHE A 72 -3.25 -15.28 -5.32
N PRO A 73 -3.84 -16.47 -5.51
CA PRO A 73 -5.21 -16.60 -6.01
C PRO A 73 -6.20 -15.89 -5.07
N PRO A 74 -7.12 -15.07 -5.62
CA PRO A 74 -8.14 -14.41 -4.81
C PRO A 74 -9.05 -15.48 -4.14
N PRO A 75 -9.46 -15.31 -2.87
CA PRO A 75 -10.52 -16.12 -2.28
C PRO A 75 -11.83 -16.05 -3.09
N ASP A 76 -12.78 -16.96 -2.81
CA ASP A 76 -14.03 -17.09 -3.56
C ASP A 76 -14.84 -15.79 -3.69
N ALA A 77 -15.70 -15.72 -4.72
CA ALA A 77 -16.47 -14.51 -5.04
C ALA A 77 -17.40 -14.03 -3.90
N ALA A 78 -17.79 -14.92 -2.98
CA ALA A 78 -18.57 -14.56 -1.79
C ALA A 78 -17.75 -13.72 -0.79
N THR A 79 -16.42 -13.91 -0.75
CA THR A 79 -15.49 -13.10 0.04
C THR A 79 -15.25 -11.70 -0.59
N PHE A 80 -15.58 -11.51 -1.87
CA PHE A 80 -15.28 -10.31 -2.67
C PHE A 80 -16.47 -9.38 -2.95
N ALA A 81 -17.59 -9.51 -2.22
CA ALA A 81 -18.77 -8.67 -2.48
C ALA A 81 -18.57 -7.18 -2.14
N ARG A 82 -17.56 -6.84 -1.32
CA ARG A 82 -17.36 -5.49 -0.76
C ARG A 82 -16.36 -4.65 -1.57
N TRP A 83 -16.77 -3.43 -1.90
CA TRP A 83 -16.06 -2.54 -2.84
C TRP A 83 -14.80 -1.86 -2.25
N LEU A 84 -14.67 -1.76 -0.93
CA LEU A 84 -13.54 -1.09 -0.27
C LEU A 84 -13.01 -1.90 0.92
N ARG A 85 -11.68 -1.96 1.07
CA ARG A 85 -11.01 -2.59 2.22
C ARG A 85 -10.32 -1.58 3.12
N ILE A 86 -10.42 -1.79 4.42
CA ILE A 86 -9.69 -1.04 5.44
C ILE A 86 -8.70 -2.01 6.09
N LEU A 87 -7.43 -1.86 5.75
CA LEU A 87 -6.36 -2.66 6.32
C LEU A 87 -5.87 -2.00 7.63
N CYS A 88 -6.10 -2.67 8.74
CA CYS A 88 -5.87 -2.15 10.09
C CYS A 88 -4.66 -2.81 10.76
N PHE A 89 -3.69 -2.00 11.20
CA PHE A 89 -2.52 -2.47 11.94
C PHE A 89 -2.60 -2.05 13.41
N PRO A 90 -2.65 -3.00 14.37
CA PRO A 90 -2.74 -2.67 15.78
C PRO A 90 -1.42 -2.16 16.34
N ASN A 91 -1.51 -1.52 17.50
CA ASN A 91 -0.33 -1.12 18.26
C ASN A 91 0.38 -2.34 18.87
N ALA A 92 1.55 -2.12 19.49
CA ALA A 92 2.35 -3.18 20.12
C ALA A 92 1.71 -3.82 21.36
N GLY A 93 0.55 -3.40 21.84
CA GLY A 93 -0.20 -3.95 22.99
C GLY A 93 -1.44 -4.75 22.60
N ASN A 94 -1.96 -4.53 21.39
CA ASN A 94 -3.24 -5.06 20.95
C ASN A 94 -3.13 -6.14 19.87
N ALA A 95 -4.28 -6.75 19.54
CA ALA A 95 -4.45 -7.63 18.40
C ALA A 95 -5.44 -6.99 17.39
N GLU A 96 -5.92 -7.76 16.44
CA GLU A 96 -6.98 -7.40 15.49
C GLU A 96 -8.26 -6.91 16.19
N ASP A 97 -8.53 -7.43 17.39
CA ASP A 97 -9.69 -7.13 18.21
C ASP A 97 -9.84 -5.64 18.56
N MET A 98 -8.75 -4.88 18.56
CA MET A 98 -8.78 -3.42 18.68
C MET A 98 -9.67 -2.75 17.62
N TYR A 99 -9.79 -3.34 16.44
CA TYR A 99 -10.59 -2.82 15.33
C TYR A 99 -11.88 -3.62 15.11
N THR A 100 -11.88 -4.91 15.46
CA THR A 100 -12.97 -5.85 15.11
C THR A 100 -13.88 -6.22 16.28
N SER A 101 -13.55 -5.83 17.51
CA SER A 101 -14.38 -6.11 18.69
C SER A 101 -15.33 -4.97 19.01
N GLU A 102 -16.59 -5.32 19.32
CA GLU A 102 -17.57 -4.42 19.94
C GLU A 102 -17.84 -4.79 21.39
N GLY A 103 -17.05 -5.71 21.97
CA GLY A 103 -17.30 -6.28 23.29
C GLY A 103 -18.54 -7.19 23.35
N THR A 104 -18.85 -7.69 24.54
CA THR A 104 -20.01 -8.57 24.78
C THR A 104 -20.80 -8.13 26.02
N GLY A 105 -22.11 -8.39 26.02
CA GLY A 105 -23.00 -8.11 27.14
C GLY A 105 -22.96 -6.65 27.58
N VAL A 106 -22.72 -6.42 28.88
CA VAL A 106 -22.71 -5.09 29.51
C VAL A 106 -21.51 -4.23 29.09
N ARG A 107 -20.47 -4.84 28.50
CA ARG A 107 -19.27 -4.15 28.00
C ARG A 107 -19.34 -3.86 26.51
N ARG A 108 -20.51 -3.98 25.88
CA ARG A 108 -20.67 -3.65 24.47
C ARG A 108 -20.42 -2.17 24.25
N ALA A 109 -19.51 -1.85 23.35
CA ALA A 109 -19.23 -0.49 22.92
C ALA A 109 -19.38 -0.43 21.38
N PRO A 110 -20.06 0.59 20.83
CA PRO A 110 -20.11 0.77 19.39
C PRO A 110 -18.69 1.00 18.87
N SER A 111 -18.37 0.38 17.74
CA SER A 111 -17.13 0.62 17.02
C SER A 111 -17.45 1.53 15.83
N PRO A 112 -17.10 2.83 15.88
CA PRO A 112 -17.37 3.75 14.77
C PRO A 112 -16.81 3.27 13.43
N LEU A 113 -15.68 2.56 13.47
CA LEU A 113 -15.07 1.97 12.28
C LEU A 113 -15.95 0.85 11.70
N LEU A 114 -16.41 -0.08 12.53
CA LEU A 114 -17.26 -1.19 12.06
C LEU A 114 -18.63 -0.71 11.62
N ASP A 115 -19.20 0.27 12.32
CA ASP A 115 -20.46 0.91 11.91
C ASP A 115 -20.31 1.60 10.55
N TRP A 116 -19.20 2.33 10.33
CA TRP A 116 -18.88 2.91 9.05
C TRP A 116 -18.70 1.83 7.97
N CYS A 117 -17.98 0.75 8.26
CA CYS A 117 -17.80 -0.36 7.33
C CYS A 117 -19.11 -1.05 6.94
N ARG A 118 -20.04 -1.23 7.89
CA ARG A 118 -21.37 -1.79 7.61
C ARG A 118 -22.18 -0.85 6.73
N ALA A 119 -22.22 0.45 7.07
CA ALA A 119 -22.99 1.46 6.36
C ALA A 119 -22.48 1.72 4.93
N ASN A 120 -21.17 1.57 4.71
CA ASN A 120 -20.53 1.83 3.43
C ASN A 120 -20.13 0.55 2.71
N ASP A 121 -20.66 -0.62 3.05
CA ASP A 121 -20.28 -1.90 2.42
C ASP A 121 -18.76 -2.13 2.27
N ALA A 122 -18.00 -1.69 3.28
CA ALA A 122 -16.55 -1.84 3.35
C ALA A 122 -16.16 -3.02 4.25
N GLU A 123 -14.99 -3.59 4.00
CA GLU A 123 -14.44 -4.72 4.73
C GLU A 123 -13.31 -4.27 5.66
N CYS A 124 -13.40 -4.60 6.94
CA CYS A 124 -12.32 -4.34 7.90
C CYS A 124 -11.37 -5.54 7.97
N LEU A 125 -10.14 -5.37 7.49
CA LEU A 125 -9.08 -6.36 7.53
C LEU A 125 -8.09 -6.00 8.63
N ALA A 126 -8.29 -6.50 9.84
CA ALA A 126 -7.41 -6.21 10.96
C ALA A 126 -6.33 -7.29 11.15
N VAL A 127 -5.08 -6.85 11.27
CA VAL A 127 -3.92 -7.74 11.41
C VAL A 127 -3.88 -8.36 12.81
N GLN A 128 -3.86 -9.69 12.87
CA GLN A 128 -3.63 -10.49 14.08
C GLN A 128 -2.15 -10.92 14.12
N PRO A 129 -1.27 -10.19 14.85
CA PRO A 129 0.13 -10.57 14.98
C PRO A 129 0.30 -11.86 15.81
N PRO A 130 1.38 -12.64 15.59
CA PRO A 130 1.70 -13.76 16.47
C PRO A 130 2.04 -13.27 17.88
N GLY A 131 1.82 -14.13 18.88
CA GLY A 131 2.00 -13.80 20.29
C GLY A 131 0.87 -12.96 20.88
N ARG A 132 -0.27 -12.81 20.18
CA ARG A 132 -1.44 -12.05 20.64
C ARG A 132 -2.74 -12.79 20.47
N ASN A 133 -3.67 -12.56 21.40
CA ASN A 133 -5.03 -13.10 21.40
C ASN A 133 -5.08 -14.58 20.95
N MET A 134 -5.76 -14.89 19.85
CA MET A 134 -5.91 -16.27 19.36
C MET A 134 -4.58 -16.91 18.93
N ARG A 135 -3.58 -16.08 18.60
CA ARG A 135 -2.20 -16.49 18.28
C ARG A 135 -1.24 -16.32 19.47
N GLY A 136 -1.75 -16.27 20.70
CA GLY A 136 -0.96 -16.00 21.91
C GLY A 136 0.17 -17.02 22.20
N LYS A 137 0.07 -18.24 21.67
CA LYS A 137 1.10 -19.29 21.84
C LYS A 137 2.23 -19.22 20.81
N GLU A 138 2.06 -18.42 19.76
CA GLU A 138 3.08 -18.26 18.72
C GLU A 138 4.15 -17.26 19.17
N PRO A 139 5.42 -17.46 18.80
CA PRO A 139 6.48 -16.50 19.12
C PRO A 139 6.22 -15.16 18.40
N PRO A 140 6.28 -14.01 19.11
CA PRO A 140 6.13 -12.72 18.47
C PRO A 140 7.32 -12.42 17.57
N PHE A 141 7.07 -11.73 16.45
CA PHE A 141 8.15 -11.22 15.61
C PHE A 141 8.95 -10.13 16.34
N THR A 142 10.26 -10.10 16.08
CA THR A 142 11.19 -9.13 16.67
C THR A 142 11.54 -7.97 15.74
N SER A 143 11.04 -7.99 14.49
CA SER A 143 11.21 -6.90 13.52
C SER A 143 9.94 -6.67 12.70
N CYS A 144 9.76 -5.44 12.22
CA CYS A 144 8.61 -5.06 11.37
C CYS A 144 8.70 -5.73 10.00
N GLU A 145 9.92 -5.91 9.49
CA GLU A 145 10.24 -6.56 8.23
C GLU A 145 9.84 -8.05 8.23
N ALA A 146 10.08 -8.76 9.34
CA ALA A 146 9.68 -10.15 9.48
C ALA A 146 8.15 -10.29 9.49
N LEU A 147 7.45 -9.40 10.19
CA LEU A 147 6.00 -9.34 10.16
C LEU A 147 5.49 -9.03 8.74
N ALA A 148 6.06 -8.04 8.06
CA ALA A 148 5.70 -7.67 6.69
C ALA A 148 5.84 -8.85 5.72
N ALA A 149 6.95 -9.58 5.79
CA ALA A 149 7.19 -10.77 4.98
C ALA A 149 6.16 -11.87 5.24
N ALA A 150 5.77 -12.08 6.50
CA ALA A 150 4.75 -13.06 6.87
C ALA A 150 3.33 -12.62 6.47
N LEU A 151 3.04 -11.31 6.45
CA LEU A 151 1.75 -10.76 6.04
C LEU A 151 1.55 -10.74 4.53
N LEU A 152 2.62 -10.57 3.75
CA LEU A 152 2.56 -10.48 2.30
C LEU A 152 1.74 -11.60 1.64
N PRO A 153 2.01 -12.90 1.85
CA PRO A 153 1.24 -13.96 1.20
C PRO A 153 -0.23 -14.02 1.65
N VAL A 154 -0.53 -13.55 2.86
CA VAL A 154 -1.90 -13.53 3.41
C VAL A 154 -2.70 -12.37 2.83
N LEU A 155 -2.09 -11.19 2.69
CA LEU A 155 -2.74 -9.97 2.26
C LEU A 155 -2.74 -9.80 0.75
N ALA A 156 -1.74 -10.31 0.03
CA ALA A 156 -1.61 -10.10 -1.42
C ALA A 156 -2.89 -10.48 -2.18
N SER A 157 -3.46 -11.66 -1.92
CA SER A 157 -4.72 -12.09 -2.56
C SER A 157 -5.92 -11.22 -2.19
N ARG A 158 -5.92 -10.58 -1.02
CA ARG A 158 -6.99 -9.72 -0.51
C ARG A 158 -6.90 -8.29 -1.03
N LEU A 159 -5.72 -7.84 -1.44
CA LEU A 159 -5.52 -6.48 -1.95
C LEU A 159 -5.70 -6.39 -3.47
N LEU A 160 -5.91 -7.52 -4.14
CA LEU A 160 -6.24 -7.57 -5.55
C LEU A 160 -7.71 -7.23 -5.81
N GLY A 161 -7.98 -6.52 -6.91
CA GLY A 161 -9.33 -6.34 -7.44
C GLY A 161 -10.25 -5.38 -6.68
N ALA A 162 -9.81 -4.75 -5.58
CA ALA A 162 -10.56 -3.65 -4.94
C ALA A 162 -9.62 -2.60 -4.33
N PRO A 163 -10.04 -1.31 -4.28
CA PRO A 163 -9.31 -0.29 -3.56
C PRO A 163 -9.24 -0.61 -2.07
N TYR A 164 -8.16 -0.16 -1.43
CA TYR A 164 -8.03 -0.26 0.02
C TYR A 164 -7.40 1.01 0.60
N VAL A 165 -7.65 1.21 1.89
CA VAL A 165 -7.02 2.23 2.72
C VAL A 165 -6.33 1.55 3.90
N VAL A 166 -5.32 2.21 4.47
CA VAL A 166 -4.62 1.72 5.65
C VAL A 166 -4.96 2.58 6.85
N VAL A 167 -5.25 1.93 7.98
CA VAL A 167 -5.38 2.56 9.30
C VAL A 167 -4.36 1.92 10.23
N ALA A 168 -3.49 2.69 10.83
CA ALA A 168 -2.44 2.15 11.69
C ALA A 168 -2.19 3.05 12.90
N HIS A 169 -1.90 2.42 14.05
CA HIS A 169 -1.67 3.14 15.31
C HIS A 169 -0.38 2.68 16.01
N SER A 170 0.39 3.65 16.52
CA SER A 170 1.65 3.46 17.25
C SER A 170 2.63 2.56 16.48
N VAL A 171 3.14 1.48 17.06
CA VAL A 171 4.01 0.50 16.37
C VAL A 171 3.36 -0.08 15.12
N GLY A 172 2.02 -0.12 15.05
CA GLY A 172 1.28 -0.50 13.86
C GLY A 172 1.63 0.36 12.64
N THR A 173 2.04 1.62 12.81
CA THR A 173 2.44 2.48 11.69
C THR A 173 3.75 2.02 11.06
N TRP A 174 4.69 1.48 11.84
CA TRP A 174 5.95 0.92 11.31
C TRP A 174 5.69 -0.42 10.63
N ASN A 175 4.81 -1.25 11.19
CA ASN A 175 4.37 -2.49 10.55
C ASN A 175 3.71 -2.22 9.20
N ALA A 176 2.83 -1.22 9.14
CA ALA A 176 2.20 -0.77 7.90
C ALA A 176 3.24 -0.26 6.89
N TYR A 177 4.22 0.53 7.33
CA TYR A 177 5.28 1.05 6.46
C TYR A 177 6.11 -0.08 5.82
N GLU A 178 6.63 -1.03 6.61
CA GLU A 178 7.43 -2.13 6.05
C GLU A 178 6.59 -3.04 5.16
N PHE A 179 5.32 -3.28 5.51
CA PHE A 179 4.40 -4.01 4.64
C PHE A 179 4.20 -3.29 3.30
N LEU A 180 3.91 -1.98 3.32
CA LEU A 180 3.67 -1.20 2.11
C LEU A 180 4.92 -1.08 1.23
N ARG A 181 6.10 -0.96 1.84
CA ARG A 181 7.38 -0.98 1.13
C ARG A 181 7.61 -2.31 0.43
N LEU A 182 7.36 -3.42 1.13
CA LEU A 182 7.47 -4.75 0.54
C LEU A 182 6.40 -4.98 -0.55
N ALA A 183 5.16 -4.55 -0.31
CA ALA A 183 4.07 -4.62 -1.27
C ALA A 183 4.42 -3.88 -2.58
N GLN A 184 4.97 -2.67 -2.47
CA GLN A 184 5.43 -1.89 -3.62
C GLN A 184 6.56 -2.62 -4.39
N GLN A 185 7.53 -3.18 -3.68
CA GLN A 185 8.62 -3.96 -4.31
C GLN A 185 8.12 -5.19 -5.06
N GLN A 186 7.01 -5.77 -4.63
CA GLN A 186 6.40 -6.97 -5.21
C GLN A 186 5.32 -6.62 -6.26
N GLY A 187 5.12 -5.34 -6.57
CA GLY A 187 4.13 -4.88 -7.55
C GLY A 187 2.68 -5.02 -7.08
N LEU A 188 2.43 -5.11 -5.77
CA LEU A 188 1.07 -5.08 -5.24
C LEU A 188 0.43 -3.69 -5.42
N PRO A 189 -0.90 -3.61 -5.59
CA PRO A 189 -1.62 -2.33 -5.56
C PRO A 189 -1.30 -1.56 -4.27
N MET A 190 -1.06 -0.25 -4.39
CA MET A 190 -0.84 0.64 -3.25
C MET A 190 -2.18 1.19 -2.71
N PRO A 191 -2.27 1.53 -1.41
CA PRO A 191 -3.52 2.01 -0.83
C PRO A 191 -3.89 3.38 -1.42
N ALA A 192 -5.19 3.65 -1.55
CA ALA A 192 -5.68 4.95 -1.97
C ALA A 192 -5.37 6.05 -0.95
N LYS A 193 -5.40 5.71 0.35
CA LYS A 193 -5.07 6.60 1.47
C LYS A 193 -4.49 5.83 2.65
N VAL A 194 -3.69 6.51 3.46
CA VAL A 194 -3.14 5.99 4.71
C VAL A 194 -3.46 6.94 5.87
N PHE A 195 -3.92 6.39 6.99
CA PHE A 195 -4.21 7.10 8.23
C PHE A 195 -3.30 6.54 9.32
N LEU A 196 -2.29 7.34 9.71
CA LEU A 196 -1.24 6.91 10.63
C LEU A 196 -1.32 7.72 11.92
N SER A 197 -1.56 7.05 13.03
CA SER A 197 -1.55 7.63 14.37
C SER A 197 -0.32 7.11 15.12
N GLY A 198 0.85 7.65 14.82
CA GLY A 198 2.11 7.19 15.41
C GLY A 198 3.18 8.27 15.38
N LYS A 199 4.28 8.05 16.10
CA LYS A 199 5.45 8.92 16.01
C LYS A 199 6.34 8.45 14.84
N LEU A 200 6.72 9.39 13.98
CA LEU A 200 7.79 9.17 13.01
C LEU A 200 9.08 8.83 13.77
N ARG A 201 9.71 7.71 13.41
CA ARG A 201 11.06 7.40 13.86
C ARG A 201 12.00 8.31 13.08
N TRP A 202 12.40 9.42 13.68
CA TRP A 202 13.58 10.16 13.25
C TRP A 202 14.78 9.26 13.50
N ARG A 203 15.37 8.71 12.43
CA ARG A 203 16.76 8.24 12.49
C ARG A 203 17.63 9.50 12.37
N CYS A 204 18.28 9.88 13.46
CA CYS A 204 19.55 10.59 13.39
C CYS A 204 20.65 9.58 13.01
#